data_AF-A0A7W6A956-F1
#
_entry.id   AF-A0A7W6A956-F1
#
_cell.length_a   1.000
_cell.length_b   1.000
_cell.length_c   1.000
_cell.angle_alpha   90.00
_cell.angle_beta   90.00
_cell.angle_gamma   90.00
#
_symmetry.space_group_name_H-M   'P 1'
#
loop_
_entity.id
_entity.type
_entity.pdbx_description
1 polymer ?
#
loop_
_entity_poly.entity_id
_entity_poly.type
_entity_poly.pdbx_seq_one_letter_code
_entity_poly.pdbx_strand_id
1 'polypeptide(L)'
;MPIIARNERRPAIAHAANAAAMAALGAALVFTVSTLSSEARVVRTREASVRQAAGLATEADDQDYLRSNVPAKDLPARAALLRGVMRARAAAADPAGAAGMLDQARADIAVARASRPIWGEAEVARAYLELLAHGAESPQAIQALAQSYTAAPYLRDSAPWRIRFGVTVWPRLDAATRDHIVNETAWLAQASGRNYAYALGLVAGSPAEALVKSRIPA
;
A
#
# COMPACT_ATOMS: atom_id res chain seq x y z
N MET A 1 -46.37 -21.00 -59.55
CA MET A 1 -45.10 -20.66 -58.87
C MET A 1 -45.23 -19.27 -58.24
N PRO A 2 -45.41 -19.12 -56.92
CA PRO A 2 -45.32 -17.81 -56.28
C PRO A 2 -43.94 -17.57 -55.65
N ILE A 3 -43.52 -16.33 -55.76
CA ILE A 3 -42.21 -15.75 -55.47
C ILE A 3 -42.00 -15.65 -53.94
N ILE A 4 -40.85 -16.15 -53.48
CA ILE A 4 -40.40 -16.07 -52.08
C ILE A 4 -40.16 -14.60 -51.73
N ALA A 5 -40.97 -14.05 -50.82
CA ALA A 5 -40.77 -12.71 -50.27
C ALA A 5 -39.44 -12.64 -49.51
N ARG A 6 -38.56 -11.74 -49.96
CA ARG A 6 -37.19 -11.59 -49.47
C ARG A 6 -37.21 -10.82 -48.14
N ASN A 7 -36.95 -11.58 -47.09
CA ASN A 7 -36.73 -11.23 -45.68
C ASN A 7 -36.16 -9.80 -45.40
N GLU A 8 -37.05 -8.84 -45.09
CA GLU A 8 -36.73 -7.46 -44.68
C GLU A 8 -36.26 -7.30 -43.22
N ARG A 9 -36.08 -8.39 -42.45
CA ARG A 9 -35.72 -8.33 -41.02
C ARG A 9 -34.22 -8.10 -40.72
N ARG A 10 -33.36 -8.01 -41.74
CA ARG A 10 -31.90 -7.86 -41.57
C ARG A 10 -31.38 -6.47 -41.12
N PRO A 11 -31.97 -5.31 -41.47
CA PRO A 11 -31.40 -4.01 -41.11
C PRO A 11 -31.63 -3.66 -39.64
N ALA A 12 -32.79 -4.00 -39.06
CA ALA A 12 -33.11 -3.66 -37.67
C ALA A 12 -32.18 -4.36 -36.65
N ILE A 13 -31.81 -5.61 -36.91
CA ILE A 13 -30.90 -6.39 -36.06
C ILE A 13 -29.46 -5.82 -36.14
N ALA A 14 -29.03 -5.38 -37.33
CA ALA A 14 -27.71 -4.76 -37.51
C ALA A 14 -27.62 -3.39 -36.80
N HIS A 15 -28.68 -2.58 -36.83
CA HIS A 15 -28.72 -1.31 -36.10
C HIS A 15 -28.73 -1.50 -34.58
N ALA A 16 -29.48 -2.47 -34.06
CA ALA A 16 -29.48 -2.81 -32.63
C ALA A 16 -28.11 -3.32 -32.15
N ALA A 17 -27.45 -4.17 -32.96
CA ALA A 17 -26.11 -4.67 -32.65
C ALA A 17 -25.06 -3.54 -32.64
N ASN A 18 -25.11 -2.61 -33.61
CA ASN A 18 -24.21 -1.46 -33.65
C ASN A 18 -24.45 -0.50 -32.48
N ALA A 19 -25.71 -0.24 -32.11
CA ALA A 19 -26.03 0.59 -30.95
C ALA A 19 -25.51 -0.02 -29.63
N ALA A 20 -25.68 -1.34 -29.46
CA ALA A 20 -25.14 -2.06 -28.30
C ALA A 20 -23.61 -2.02 -28.26
N ALA A 21 -22.94 -2.21 -29.41
CA ALA A 21 -21.49 -2.13 -29.51
C ALA A 21 -20.96 -0.72 -29.17
N MET A 22 -21.60 0.33 -29.67
CA MET A 22 -21.25 1.72 -29.35
C MET A 22 -21.48 2.06 -27.88
N ALA A 23 -22.56 1.56 -27.27
CA ALA A 23 -22.81 1.73 -25.84
C ALA A 23 -21.75 1.01 -24.99
N ALA A 24 -21.37 -0.21 -25.36
CA ALA A 24 -20.32 -0.96 -24.68
C ALA A 24 -18.95 -0.26 -24.78
N LEU A 25 -18.60 0.25 -25.97
CA LEU A 25 -17.38 1.03 -26.18
C LEU A 25 -17.38 2.35 -25.40
N GLY A 26 -18.52 3.05 -25.35
CA GLY A 26 -18.69 4.25 -24.54
C GLY A 26 -18.48 3.99 -23.05
N ALA A 27 -19.11 2.92 -22.53
CA ALA A 27 -18.94 2.51 -21.13
C ALA A 27 -17.49 2.10 -20.82
N ALA A 28 -16.84 1.35 -21.71
CA ALA A 28 -15.44 0.97 -21.57
C ALA A 28 -14.49 2.18 -21.59
N LEU A 29 -14.78 3.18 -22.43
CA LEU A 29 -14.00 4.42 -22.50
C LEU A 29 -14.15 5.23 -21.21
N VAL A 30 -15.39 5.41 -20.71
CA VAL A 30 -15.64 6.11 -19.43
C VAL A 30 -14.93 5.41 -18.28
N PHE A 31 -14.98 4.07 -18.22
CA PHE A 31 -14.27 3.27 -17.22
C PHE A 31 -12.74 3.41 -17.33
N THR A 32 -12.21 3.46 -18.54
CA THR A 32 -10.77 3.63 -18.77
C THR A 32 -10.30 5.01 -18.32
N VAL A 33 -11.04 6.06 -18.69
CA VAL A 33 -10.75 7.45 -18.29
C VAL A 33 -10.86 7.64 -16.78
N SER A 34 -11.87 7.04 -16.13
CA SER A 34 -12.00 7.10 -14.67
C SER A 34 -10.83 6.42 -13.97
N THR A 35 -10.41 5.26 -14.47
CA THR A 35 -9.25 4.53 -13.93
C THR A 35 -7.96 5.33 -14.10
N LEU A 36 -7.72 5.87 -15.30
CA LEU A 36 -6.51 6.66 -15.59
C LEU A 36 -6.44 7.95 -14.77
N SER A 37 -7.57 8.68 -14.64
CA SER A 37 -7.62 9.90 -13.84
C SER A 37 -7.35 9.64 -12.36
N SER A 38 -7.77 8.47 -11.86
CA SER A 38 -7.54 8.05 -10.49
C SER A 38 -6.07 7.68 -10.24
N GLU A 39 -5.41 7.04 -11.20
CA GLU A 39 -3.97 6.78 -11.12
C GLU A 39 -3.17 8.09 -11.20
N ALA A 40 -3.55 9.00 -12.09
CA ALA A 40 -2.93 10.32 -12.20
C ALA A 40 -3.11 11.15 -10.91
N ARG A 41 -4.22 10.98 -10.18
CA ARG A 41 -4.41 11.61 -8.86
C ARG A 41 -3.46 10.99 -7.83
N VAL A 42 -3.35 9.66 -7.79
CA VAL A 42 -2.43 8.96 -6.87
C VAL A 42 -0.97 9.33 -7.12
N VAL A 43 -0.54 9.42 -8.39
CA VAL A 43 0.81 9.85 -8.75
C VAL A 43 1.06 11.27 -8.26
N ARG A 44 0.12 12.20 -8.52
CA ARG A 44 0.24 13.59 -8.04
C ARG A 44 0.28 13.69 -6.52
N THR A 45 -0.53 12.94 -5.80
CA THR A 45 -0.50 12.91 -4.32
C THR A 45 0.81 12.31 -3.82
N ARG A 46 1.32 11.24 -4.44
CA ARG A 46 2.63 10.67 -4.08
C ARG A 46 3.75 11.68 -4.31
N GLU A 47 3.74 12.38 -5.43
CA GLU A 47 4.68 13.46 -5.73
C GLU A 47 4.51 14.64 -4.78
N ALA A 48 3.28 14.98 -4.38
CA ALA A 48 3.00 16.00 -3.37
C ALA A 48 3.56 15.59 -2.01
N SER A 49 3.37 14.35 -1.55
CA SER A 49 3.94 13.85 -0.29
C SER A 49 5.48 13.78 -0.33
N VAL A 50 6.09 13.40 -1.46
CA VAL A 50 7.55 13.46 -1.63
C VAL A 50 8.04 14.91 -1.61
N ARG A 51 7.32 15.81 -2.27
CA ARG A 51 7.60 17.25 -2.21
C ARG A 51 7.42 17.80 -0.80
N GLN A 52 6.41 17.38 -0.04
CA GLN A 52 6.20 17.78 1.36
C GLN A 52 7.34 17.28 2.26
N ALA A 53 7.79 16.03 2.07
CA ALA A 53 8.98 15.51 2.74
C ALA A 53 10.26 16.31 2.38
N ALA A 54 10.26 16.96 1.21
CA ALA A 54 11.30 17.90 0.77
C ALA A 54 10.98 19.39 1.09
N GLY A 55 9.86 19.69 1.78
CA GLY A 55 9.44 21.05 2.14
C GLY A 55 8.79 21.89 1.01
N LEU A 56 8.34 21.27 -0.08
CA LEU A 56 7.93 21.91 -1.34
C LEU A 56 6.42 21.79 -1.69
N ALA A 57 5.59 21.15 -0.86
CA ALA A 57 4.16 21.01 -1.08
C ALA A 57 3.33 21.59 0.09
N THR A 58 2.13 22.06 -0.22
CA THR A 58 1.20 22.64 0.76
C THR A 58 0.41 21.57 1.49
N GLU A 59 0.30 21.70 2.81
CA GLU A 59 -0.45 20.80 3.71
C GLU A 59 -1.93 20.62 3.31
N ALA A 60 -2.50 21.58 2.57
CA ALA A 60 -3.88 21.58 2.10
C ALA A 60 -4.22 20.42 1.13
N ASP A 61 -3.31 20.01 0.25
CA ASP A 61 -3.60 18.98 -0.77
C ASP A 61 -3.75 17.58 -0.15
N ASP A 62 -3.05 17.32 0.96
CA ASP A 62 -3.09 16.05 1.68
C ASP A 62 -4.32 15.96 2.61
N GLN A 63 -4.82 17.11 3.09
CA GLN A 63 -6.00 17.18 3.97
C GLN A 63 -7.28 16.76 3.26
N ASP A 64 -7.47 17.13 1.98
CA ASP A 64 -8.64 16.71 1.20
C ASP A 64 -8.70 15.19 1.03
N TYR A 65 -7.53 14.56 0.86
CA TYR A 65 -7.45 13.12 0.70
C TYR A 65 -7.70 12.37 2.03
N LEU A 66 -7.13 12.87 3.12
CA LEU A 66 -7.35 12.35 4.48
C LEU A 66 -8.83 12.44 4.91
N ARG A 67 -9.45 13.59 4.66
CA ARG A 67 -10.85 13.90 5.04
C ARG A 67 -11.89 13.35 4.06
N SER A 68 -11.45 12.72 2.98
CA SER A 68 -12.36 12.16 1.97
C SER A 68 -13.29 11.10 2.57
N ASN A 69 -14.59 11.35 2.51
CA ASN A 69 -15.64 10.41 2.95
C ASN A 69 -16.07 9.42 1.85
N VAL A 70 -15.38 9.40 0.70
CA VAL A 70 -15.65 8.41 -0.36
C VAL A 70 -15.45 7.01 0.21
N PRO A 71 -16.42 6.09 0.12
CA PRO A 71 -16.27 4.74 0.66
C PRO A 71 -15.06 4.03 0.06
N ALA A 72 -14.34 3.26 0.89
CA ALA A 72 -13.12 2.56 0.46
C ALA A 72 -13.33 1.68 -0.78
N LYS A 73 -14.47 0.98 -0.84
CA LYS A 73 -14.88 0.09 -1.95
C LYS A 73 -15.04 0.80 -3.30
N ASP A 74 -15.28 2.11 -3.28
CA ASP A 74 -15.49 2.93 -4.47
C ASP A 74 -14.17 3.59 -4.92
N LEU A 75 -13.08 3.39 -4.18
CA LEU A 75 -11.75 3.83 -4.56
C LEU A 75 -11.00 2.75 -5.34
N PRO A 76 -10.17 3.14 -6.33
CA PRO A 76 -9.15 2.24 -6.88
C PRO A 76 -8.22 1.73 -5.77
N ALA A 77 -7.75 0.49 -5.89
CA ALA A 77 -6.94 -0.15 -4.85
C ALA A 77 -5.73 0.68 -4.39
N ARG A 78 -5.04 1.37 -5.32
CA ARG A 78 -3.89 2.24 -5.00
C ARG A 78 -4.27 3.53 -4.29
N ALA A 79 -5.44 4.07 -4.62
CA ALA A 79 -6.00 5.19 -3.91
C ALA A 79 -6.39 4.79 -2.47
N ALA A 80 -7.09 3.66 -2.32
CA ALA A 80 -7.43 3.12 -1.01
C ALA A 80 -6.19 2.88 -0.16
N LEU A 81 -5.16 2.20 -0.69
CA LEU A 81 -3.92 1.95 0.04
C LEU A 81 -3.23 3.24 0.50
N LEU A 82 -3.07 4.21 -0.41
CA LEU A 82 -2.44 5.49 -0.08
C LEU A 82 -3.21 6.21 1.02
N ARG A 83 -4.54 6.30 0.90
CA ARG A 83 -5.39 6.97 1.90
C ARG A 83 -5.29 6.30 3.27
N GLY A 84 -5.31 4.97 3.29
CA GLY A 84 -5.16 4.19 4.51
C GLY A 84 -3.83 4.43 5.21
N VAL A 85 -2.71 4.47 4.46
CA VAL A 85 -1.39 4.79 5.02
C VAL A 85 -1.33 6.22 5.54
N MET A 86 -1.90 7.19 4.82
CA MET A 86 -1.95 8.58 5.26
C MET A 86 -2.75 8.72 6.57
N ARG A 87 -3.92 8.06 6.66
CA ARG A 87 -4.74 8.04 7.88
C ARG A 87 -4.03 7.38 9.06
N ALA A 88 -3.33 6.27 8.83
CA ALA A 88 -2.54 5.62 9.87
C ALA A 88 -1.42 6.55 10.38
N ARG A 89 -0.73 7.27 9.50
CA ARG A 89 0.29 8.27 9.90
C ARG A 89 -0.32 9.45 10.64
N ALA A 90 -1.45 9.96 10.19
CA ALA A 90 -2.17 11.04 10.87
C ALA A 90 -2.61 10.62 12.27
N ALA A 91 -3.10 9.39 12.43
CA ALA A 91 -3.45 8.82 13.74
C ALA A 91 -2.25 8.75 14.70
N ALA A 92 -1.05 8.47 14.19
CA ALA A 92 0.16 8.48 15.01
C ALA A 92 0.58 9.89 15.46
N ALA A 93 0.20 10.93 14.72
CA ALA A 93 0.50 12.33 15.04
C ALA A 93 -0.56 12.98 15.96
N ASP A 94 -1.81 12.51 15.92
CA ASP A 94 -2.91 12.99 16.76
C ASP A 94 -3.54 11.85 17.59
N PRO A 95 -3.05 11.63 18.83
CA PRO A 95 -3.58 10.60 19.71
C PRO A 95 -5.07 10.76 20.06
N ALA A 96 -5.61 11.98 20.05
CA ALA A 96 -7.01 12.23 20.43
C ALA A 96 -7.99 11.76 19.34
N GLY A 97 -7.61 11.89 18.07
CA GLY A 97 -8.38 11.42 16.90
C GLY A 97 -8.01 10.01 16.41
N ALA A 98 -7.02 9.37 17.03
CA ALA A 98 -6.36 8.18 16.48
C ALA A 98 -7.31 7.01 16.18
N ALA A 99 -8.22 6.69 17.10
CA ALA A 99 -9.09 5.51 16.98
C ALA A 99 -9.94 5.55 15.69
N GLY A 100 -10.62 6.67 15.43
CA GLY A 100 -11.44 6.84 14.23
C GLY A 100 -10.62 6.80 12.94
N MET A 101 -9.43 7.41 12.95
CA MET A 101 -8.53 7.38 11.80
C MET A 101 -7.97 5.97 11.52
N LEU A 102 -7.66 5.20 12.56
CA LEU A 102 -7.19 3.81 12.43
C LEU A 102 -8.29 2.89 11.90
N ASP A 103 -9.55 3.08 12.32
CA ASP A 103 -10.69 2.32 11.78
C ASP A 103 -10.92 2.61 10.30
N GLN A 104 -10.83 3.88 9.90
CA GLN A 104 -10.90 4.28 8.49
C GLN A 104 -9.72 3.73 7.68
N ALA A 105 -8.50 3.79 8.24
CA ALA A 105 -7.31 3.22 7.62
C ALA A 105 -7.44 1.71 7.43
N ARG A 106 -8.03 1.00 8.40
CA ARG A 106 -8.31 -0.44 8.33
C ARG A 106 -9.23 -0.76 7.16
N ALA A 107 -10.32 -0.01 7.00
CA ALA A 107 -11.25 -0.22 5.89
C ALA A 107 -10.58 -0.01 4.52
N ASP A 108 -9.79 1.06 4.39
CA ASP A 108 -9.06 1.39 3.18
C ASP A 108 -8.02 0.32 2.79
N ILE A 109 -7.20 -0.11 3.75
CA ILE A 109 -6.17 -1.15 3.54
C ILE A 109 -6.83 -2.50 3.25
N ALA A 110 -7.94 -2.83 3.92
CA ALA A 110 -8.66 -4.08 3.68
C ALA A 110 -9.18 -4.17 2.23
N VAL A 111 -9.74 -3.08 1.69
CA VAL A 111 -10.18 -3.03 0.28
C VAL A 111 -8.99 -3.14 -0.67
N ALA A 112 -7.89 -2.45 -0.40
CA ALA A 112 -6.68 -2.56 -1.24
C ALA A 112 -6.15 -4.01 -1.29
N ARG A 113 -6.09 -4.69 -0.14
CA ARG A 113 -5.68 -6.10 -0.04
C ARG A 113 -6.63 -7.05 -0.76
N ALA A 114 -7.94 -6.87 -0.57
CA ALA A 114 -8.95 -7.70 -1.23
C ALA A 114 -8.92 -7.55 -2.76
N SER A 115 -8.63 -6.33 -3.25
CA SER A 115 -8.58 -6.03 -4.68
C SER A 115 -7.31 -6.56 -5.36
N ARG A 116 -6.22 -6.72 -4.60
CA ARG A 116 -4.92 -7.23 -5.08
C ARG A 116 -4.30 -8.16 -4.02
N PRO A 117 -4.64 -9.45 -4.02
CA PRO A 117 -4.21 -10.39 -2.97
C PRO A 117 -2.69 -10.58 -2.83
N ILE A 118 -1.91 -10.35 -3.90
CA ILE A 118 -0.45 -10.52 -3.92
C ILE A 118 0.24 -9.14 -3.92
N TRP A 119 -0.27 -8.22 -3.10
CA TRP A 119 0.28 -6.86 -3.04
C TRP A 119 1.07 -6.61 -1.76
N GLY A 120 2.38 -6.77 -1.85
CA GLY A 120 3.30 -6.69 -0.71
C GLY A 120 3.23 -5.37 0.07
N GLU A 121 3.09 -4.23 -0.61
CA GLU A 121 2.94 -2.93 0.05
C GLU A 121 1.66 -2.83 0.89
N ALA A 122 0.61 -3.56 0.53
CA ALA A 122 -0.63 -3.60 1.32
C ALA A 122 -0.46 -4.42 2.61
N GLU A 123 0.37 -5.47 2.59
CA GLU A 123 0.75 -6.20 3.82
C GLU A 123 1.64 -5.36 4.74
N VAL A 124 2.54 -4.56 4.16
CA VAL A 124 3.38 -3.62 4.92
C VAL A 124 2.54 -2.52 5.56
N ALA A 125 1.57 -1.96 4.83
CA ALA A 125 0.63 -0.99 5.37
C ALA A 125 -0.23 -1.59 6.49
N ARG A 126 -0.68 -2.85 6.34
CA ARG A 126 -1.40 -3.55 7.40
C ARG A 126 -0.52 -3.76 8.64
N ALA A 127 0.73 -4.19 8.48
CA ALA A 127 1.64 -4.35 9.63
C ALA A 127 1.84 -3.04 10.40
N TYR A 128 1.96 -1.91 9.69
CA TYR A 128 2.05 -0.60 10.31
C TYR A 128 0.75 -0.21 11.05
N LEU A 129 -0.41 -0.48 10.45
CA LEU A 129 -1.71 -0.26 11.07
C LEU A 129 -1.88 -1.08 12.36
N GLU A 130 -1.57 -2.37 12.34
CA GLU A 130 -1.71 -3.25 13.51
C GLU A 130 -0.76 -2.82 14.64
N LEU A 131 0.46 -2.38 14.30
CA LEU A 131 1.41 -1.79 15.26
C LEU A 131 0.82 -0.55 15.94
N LEU A 132 0.20 0.36 15.19
CA LEU A 132 -0.40 1.57 15.75
C LEU A 132 -1.66 1.29 16.56
N ALA A 133 -2.50 0.37 16.10
CA ALA A 133 -3.79 0.06 16.73
C ALA A 133 -3.66 -0.77 18.00
N HIS A 134 -2.66 -1.65 18.08
CA HIS A 134 -2.55 -2.62 19.17
C HIS A 134 -1.22 -2.58 19.93
N GLY A 135 -0.26 -1.77 19.46
CA GLY A 135 1.08 -1.69 20.04
C GLY A 135 2.00 -2.82 19.60
N ALA A 136 3.30 -2.65 19.88
CA ALA A 136 4.34 -3.59 19.44
C ALA A 136 4.17 -4.99 20.02
N GLU A 137 3.74 -5.10 21.28
CA GLU A 137 3.61 -6.38 21.99
C GLU A 137 2.36 -7.19 21.59
N SER A 138 1.53 -6.66 20.70
CA SER A 138 0.32 -7.35 20.24
C SER A 138 0.66 -8.56 19.35
N PRO A 139 0.10 -9.76 19.62
CA PRO A 139 0.24 -10.91 18.71
C PRO A 139 -0.18 -10.59 17.27
N GLN A 140 -1.22 -9.76 17.10
CA GLN A 140 -1.71 -9.34 15.78
C GLN A 140 -0.66 -8.50 15.04
N ALA A 141 -0.02 -7.55 15.74
CA ALA A 141 1.03 -6.71 15.15
C ALA A 141 2.27 -7.53 14.79
N ILE A 142 2.68 -8.45 15.65
CA ILE A 142 3.82 -9.35 15.41
C ILE A 142 3.56 -10.26 14.22
N GLN A 143 2.37 -10.88 14.15
CA GLN A 143 1.98 -11.70 13.01
C GLN A 143 1.93 -10.89 11.71
N ALA A 144 1.43 -9.66 11.77
CA ALA A 144 1.39 -8.77 10.62
C ALA A 144 2.79 -8.38 10.14
N LEU A 145 3.73 -8.13 11.06
CA LEU A 145 5.14 -7.88 10.73
C LEU A 145 5.75 -9.05 9.97
N ALA A 146 5.60 -10.28 10.49
CA ALA A 146 6.10 -11.49 9.83
C ALA A 146 5.54 -11.64 8.40
N GLN A 147 4.23 -11.46 8.23
CA GLN A 147 3.57 -11.51 6.92
C GLN A 147 4.08 -10.42 5.96
N SER A 148 4.40 -9.23 6.47
CA SER A 148 4.96 -8.15 5.66
C SER A 148 6.35 -8.47 5.12
N TYR A 149 7.17 -9.22 5.87
CA TYR A 149 8.48 -9.67 5.44
C TYR A 149 8.37 -10.75 4.35
N THR A 150 7.42 -11.68 4.49
CA THR A 150 7.15 -12.69 3.45
C THR A 150 6.63 -12.04 2.16
N ALA A 151 5.74 -11.04 2.28
CA ALA A 151 5.06 -10.45 1.13
C ALA A 151 5.91 -9.40 0.39
N ALA A 152 6.76 -8.65 1.10
CA ALA A 152 7.61 -7.61 0.50
C ALA A 152 8.97 -7.50 1.21
N PRO A 153 9.95 -8.33 0.83
CA PRO A 153 11.32 -8.18 1.31
C PRO A 153 12.02 -6.99 0.63
N TYR A 154 12.95 -6.35 1.35
CA TYR A 154 13.87 -5.32 0.83
C TYR A 154 13.20 -4.01 0.36
N LEU A 155 12.26 -3.50 1.14
CA LEU A 155 11.59 -2.23 0.84
C LEU A 155 12.27 -1.06 1.53
N ARG A 156 13.06 -0.29 0.77
CA ARG A 156 13.89 0.82 1.27
C ARG A 156 13.15 1.78 2.21
N ASP A 157 11.96 2.24 1.81
CA ASP A 157 11.23 3.27 2.55
C ASP A 157 10.57 2.74 3.84
N SER A 158 10.31 1.43 3.90
CA SER A 158 9.64 0.79 5.04
C SER A 158 10.58 -0.01 5.95
N ALA A 159 11.77 -0.35 5.45
CA ALA A 159 12.78 -1.10 6.18
C ALA A 159 13.09 -0.46 7.55
N PRO A 160 13.25 0.86 7.71
CA PRO A 160 13.65 1.41 9.00
C PRO A 160 12.66 1.16 10.13
N TRP A 161 11.37 1.40 9.91
CA TRP A 161 10.38 1.19 10.96
C TRP A 161 10.12 -0.31 11.19
N ARG A 162 10.16 -1.14 10.13
CA ARG A 162 10.01 -2.60 10.24
C ARG A 162 11.15 -3.24 11.01
N ILE A 163 12.40 -2.84 10.72
CA ILE A 163 13.58 -3.31 11.44
C ILE A 163 13.47 -2.89 12.91
N ARG A 164 13.16 -1.60 13.19
CA ARG A 164 12.99 -1.11 14.57
C ARG A 164 11.91 -1.87 15.32
N PHE A 165 10.75 -2.09 14.69
CA PHE A 165 9.69 -2.88 15.29
C PHE A 165 10.18 -4.31 15.56
N GLY A 166 10.78 -4.97 14.56
CA GLY A 166 11.28 -6.34 14.68
C GLY A 166 12.32 -6.53 15.78
N VAL A 167 13.25 -5.59 15.95
CA VAL A 167 14.22 -5.68 17.06
C VAL A 167 13.60 -5.44 18.43
N THR A 168 12.55 -4.61 18.53
CA THR A 168 11.80 -4.41 19.79
C THR A 168 11.14 -5.71 20.24
N VAL A 169 10.55 -6.48 19.33
CA VAL A 169 9.86 -7.75 19.66
C VAL A 169 10.70 -8.99 19.39
N TRP A 170 12.02 -8.84 19.25
CA TRP A 170 12.94 -9.89 18.79
C TRP A 170 12.73 -11.27 19.44
N PRO A 171 12.57 -11.40 20.77
CA PRO A 171 12.39 -12.70 21.42
C PRO A 171 11.13 -13.45 21.00
N ARG A 172 10.14 -12.74 20.44
CA ARG A 172 8.82 -13.27 20.06
C ARG A 172 8.71 -13.62 18.58
N LEU A 173 9.71 -13.25 17.78
CA LEU A 173 9.76 -13.56 16.36
C LEU A 173 10.19 -15.01 16.11
N ASP A 174 9.62 -15.63 15.07
CA ASP A 174 10.14 -16.89 14.56
C ASP A 174 11.52 -16.72 13.89
N ALA A 175 12.21 -17.84 13.67
CA ALA A 175 13.55 -17.83 13.10
C ALA A 175 13.58 -17.23 11.67
N ALA A 176 12.53 -17.47 10.87
CA ALA A 176 12.45 -16.98 9.50
C ALA A 176 12.33 -15.44 9.46
N THR A 177 11.48 -14.86 10.29
CA THR A 177 11.29 -13.41 10.40
C THR A 177 12.55 -12.74 10.93
N ARG A 178 13.22 -13.35 11.91
CA ARG A 178 14.54 -12.88 12.38
C ARG A 178 15.56 -12.85 11.24
N ASP A 179 15.66 -13.91 10.45
CA ASP A 179 16.60 -13.96 9.32
C ASP A 179 16.25 -12.91 8.24
N HIS A 180 14.96 -12.70 7.95
CA HIS A 180 14.52 -11.63 7.06
C HIS A 180 14.93 -10.23 7.55
N ILE A 181 14.79 -9.93 8.85
CA ILE A 181 15.23 -8.66 9.42
C ILE A 181 16.75 -8.49 9.30
N VAL A 182 17.52 -9.55 9.60
CA VAL A 182 18.99 -9.53 9.46
C VAL A 182 19.38 -9.23 8.02
N ASN A 183 18.81 -9.98 7.07
CA ASN A 183 19.12 -9.83 5.65
C ASN A 183 18.70 -8.45 5.11
N GLU A 184 17.53 -7.95 5.51
CA GLU A 184 17.07 -6.61 5.10
C GLU A 184 17.96 -5.50 5.69
N THR A 185 18.41 -5.65 6.94
CA THR A 185 19.32 -4.68 7.55
C THR A 185 20.68 -4.69 6.87
N ALA A 186 21.24 -5.87 6.57
CA ALA A 186 22.50 -6.01 5.84
C ALA A 186 22.40 -5.44 4.42
N TRP A 187 21.30 -5.72 3.72
CA TRP A 187 21.00 -5.14 2.41
C TRP A 187 20.91 -3.60 2.48
N LEU A 188 20.21 -3.05 3.48
CA LEU A 188 20.09 -1.61 3.66
C LEU A 188 21.46 -0.97 3.93
N ALA A 189 22.30 -1.60 4.76
CA ALA A 189 23.65 -1.14 5.05
C ALA A 189 24.55 -1.09 3.80
N GLN A 190 24.40 -2.07 2.90
CA GLN A 190 25.18 -2.17 1.67
C GLN A 190 24.71 -1.22 0.56
N ALA A 191 23.53 -0.63 0.67
CA ALA A 191 22.97 0.23 -0.38
C ALA A 191 23.78 1.53 -0.60
N SER A 192 24.44 2.07 0.41
CA SER A 192 25.41 3.18 0.30
C SER A 192 26.20 3.38 1.59
N GLY A 193 27.37 4.04 1.54
CA GLY A 193 28.15 4.36 2.74
C GLY A 193 27.39 5.19 3.80
N ARG A 194 26.47 6.07 3.37
CA ARG A 194 25.59 6.82 4.29
C ARG A 194 24.58 5.90 4.99
N ASN A 195 24.10 4.88 4.29
CA ASN A 195 23.13 3.92 4.84
C ASN A 195 23.76 2.92 5.78
N TYR A 196 25.08 2.69 5.69
CA TYR A 196 25.80 1.74 6.55
C TYR A 196 25.62 2.06 8.04
N ALA A 197 26.04 3.26 8.46
CA ALA A 197 25.94 3.67 9.87
C ALA A 197 24.47 3.77 10.32
N TYR A 198 23.59 4.23 9.43
CA TYR A 198 22.16 4.31 9.71
C TYR A 198 21.55 2.94 9.97
N ALA A 199 21.78 1.96 9.09
CA ALA A 199 21.22 0.62 9.20
C ALA A 199 21.75 -0.12 10.43
N LEU A 200 23.05 -0.01 10.74
CA LEU A 200 23.61 -0.56 11.97
C LEU A 200 23.03 0.11 13.21
N GLY A 201 22.77 1.42 13.16
CA GLY A 201 22.09 2.14 14.23
C GLY A 201 20.66 1.64 14.53
N LEU A 202 19.97 1.06 13.55
CA LEU A 202 18.63 0.49 13.76
C LEU A 202 18.65 -0.78 14.63
N VAL A 203 19.76 -1.51 14.63
CA VAL A 203 19.91 -2.79 15.33
C VAL A 203 20.90 -2.72 16.50
N ALA A 204 21.54 -1.56 16.73
CA ALA A 204 22.55 -1.38 17.76
C ALA A 204 22.01 -1.73 19.16
N GLY A 205 22.79 -2.51 19.91
CA GLY A 205 22.42 -2.99 21.25
C GLY A 205 21.33 -4.06 21.25
N SER A 206 20.86 -4.51 20.08
CA SER A 206 19.90 -5.61 19.98
C SER A 206 20.58 -6.95 19.68
N PRO A 207 19.92 -8.10 19.93
CA PRO A 207 20.46 -9.40 19.55
C PRO A 207 20.70 -9.57 18.04
N ALA A 208 20.09 -8.73 17.19
CA ALA A 208 20.28 -8.76 15.75
C ALA A 208 21.63 -8.17 15.30
N GLU A 209 22.29 -7.34 16.12
CA GLU A 209 23.47 -6.56 15.72
C GLU A 209 24.63 -7.44 15.22
N ALA A 210 25.01 -8.45 16.01
CA ALA A 210 26.09 -9.37 15.66
C ALA A 210 25.76 -10.19 14.40
N LEU A 211 24.50 -10.60 14.26
CA LEU A 211 24.02 -11.33 13.09
C LEU A 211 24.11 -10.46 11.84
N VAL A 212 23.68 -9.20 11.90
CA VAL A 212 23.78 -8.26 10.77
C VAL A 212 25.24 -8.04 10.38
N LYS A 213 26.12 -7.77 11.34
CA LYS A 213 27.56 -7.59 11.08
C LYS A 213 28.17 -8.81 10.38
N SER A 214 27.74 -10.03 10.73
CA SER A 214 28.21 -11.26 10.08
C SER A 214 27.78 -11.42 8.61
N ARG A 215 26.77 -10.67 8.15
CA ARG A 215 26.22 -10.73 6.78
C ARG A 215 26.73 -9.62 5.86
N ILE A 216 27.47 -8.65 6.39
CA ILE A 216 28.07 -7.58 5.60
C ILE A 216 29.51 -8.00 5.24
N PRO A 217 29.89 -8.03 3.96
CA PRO A 217 31.27 -8.31 3.58
C PRO A 217 32.23 -7.23 4.12
N ALA A 218 33.41 -7.66 4.55
CA ALA A 218 34.48 -6.81 5.09
C ALA A 218 35.07 -5.86 4.04
#